data_AF-A0ABD5SAA1-F1
#
_entry.id   AF-A0ABD5SAA1-F1
#
_cell.length_a   1.000
_cell.length_b   1.000
_cell.length_c   1.000
_cell.angle_alpha   90.00
_cell.angle_beta   90.00
_cell.angle_gamma   90.00
#
_symmetry.space_group_name_H-M   'P 1'
#
loop_
_entity.id
_entity.type
_entity.pdbx_description
1 polymer ?
#
loop_
_entity_poly.entity_id
_entity_poly.type
_entity_poly.pdbx_seq_one_letter_code
_entity_poly.pdbx_strand_id
1 'polypeptide(L)'
;MNSRHLAAIGTGLTTFLVVTAALTSVLAARIAFSAIVALPVGAVAGGVVAVLTWLRFPDDPDSRPALLGGAAIGYTVLGGLLVQYAVPAARGLFDLQGLLGIAGVIGVVVFLAVWRFPERFDG
;
A
#
# COMPACT_ATOMS: atom_id res chain seq x y z
N MET A 1 -14.61 7.60 11.28
CA MET A 1 -13.89 7.99 10.04
C MET A 1 -14.33 7.03 8.96
N ASN A 2 -14.81 7.55 7.84
CA ASN A 2 -15.44 6.79 6.77
C ASN A 2 -14.41 5.84 6.13
N SER A 3 -14.71 4.54 6.07
CA SER A 3 -13.83 3.46 5.58
C SER A 3 -13.26 3.75 4.19
N ARG A 4 -14.00 4.54 3.41
CA ARG A 4 -13.60 5.12 2.13
C ARG A 4 -12.29 5.89 2.15
N HIS A 5 -12.02 6.67 3.21
CA HIS A 5 -10.78 7.45 3.30
C HIS A 5 -9.59 6.53 3.53
N LEU A 6 -9.74 5.53 4.40
CA LEU A 6 -8.72 4.53 4.70
C LEU A 6 -8.42 3.68 3.46
N ALA A 7 -9.45 3.26 2.74
CA ALA A 7 -9.31 2.54 1.48
C ALA A 7 -8.55 3.40 0.45
N ALA A 8 -8.98 4.64 0.20
CA ALA A 8 -8.37 5.50 -0.80
C ALA A 8 -6.90 5.83 -0.49
N ILE A 9 -6.59 6.20 0.75
CA ILE A 9 -5.22 6.54 1.14
C ILE A 9 -4.35 5.28 1.09
N GLY A 10 -4.81 4.15 1.63
CA GLY A 10 -4.01 2.94 1.67
C GLY A 10 -3.80 2.32 0.28
N THR A 11 -4.83 2.28 -0.59
CA THR A 11 -4.66 1.75 -1.95
C THR A 11 -3.73 2.63 -2.76
N GLY A 12 -3.90 3.96 -2.69
CA GLY A 12 -2.98 4.90 -3.33
C GLY A 12 -1.55 4.76 -2.85
N LEU A 13 -1.35 4.57 -1.54
CA LEU A 13 -0.03 4.37 -0.95
C LEU A 13 0.59 3.04 -1.38
N THR A 14 -0.21 1.98 -1.47
CA THR A 14 0.24 0.67 -1.98
C THR A 14 0.65 0.78 -3.44
N THR A 15 -0.16 1.44 -4.27
CA THR A 15 0.17 1.68 -5.68
C THR A 15 1.44 2.52 -5.82
N PHE A 16 1.58 3.59 -5.04
CA PHE A 16 2.79 4.41 -5.01
C PHE A 16 4.04 3.56 -4.78
N LEU A 17 4.03 2.75 -3.71
CA LEU A 17 5.16 1.91 -3.34
C LEU A 17 5.49 0.88 -4.43
N VAL A 18 4.47 0.20 -4.96
CA VAL A 18 4.64 -0.82 -6.00
C VAL A 18 5.20 -0.21 -7.28
N VAL A 19 4.63 0.90 -7.75
CA VAL A 19 5.05 1.56 -9.00
C VAL A 19 6.45 2.12 -8.87
N THR A 20 6.76 2.81 -7.76
CA THR A 20 8.10 3.33 -7.53
C THR A 20 9.12 2.21 -7.41
N ALA A 21 8.83 1.14 -6.67
CA ALA A 21 9.75 0.00 -6.54
C ALA A 21 9.99 -0.70 -7.87
N ALA A 22 8.92 -0.96 -8.64
CA ALA A 22 9.01 -1.60 -9.94
C ALA A 22 9.84 -0.76 -10.92
N LEU A 23 9.53 0.54 -11.06
CA LEU A 23 10.27 1.43 -11.94
C LEU A 23 11.72 1.59 -11.51
N THR A 24 11.98 1.71 -10.20
CA THR A 24 13.34 1.79 -9.67
C THR A 24 14.12 0.53 -10.02
N SER A 25 13.53 -0.66 -9.85
CA SER A 25 14.20 -1.93 -10.16
C SER A 25 14.51 -2.09 -11.65
N VAL A 26 13.58 -1.71 -12.54
CA VAL A 26 13.76 -1.79 -14.00
C VAL A 26 14.77 -0.76 -14.50
N LEU A 27 14.73 0.48 -13.98
CA LEU A 27 15.67 1.54 -14.39
C LEU A 27 17.02 1.44 -13.70
N ALA A 28 17.15 0.73 -12.57
CA ALA A 28 18.43 0.60 -11.85
C ALA A 28 19.54 0.04 -12.73
N ALA A 29 19.21 -0.87 -13.66
CA ALA A 29 20.17 -1.42 -14.61
C ALA A 29 20.59 -0.45 -15.73
N ARG A 30 19.92 0.71 -15.86
CA ARG A 30 20.09 1.62 -17.01
C ARG A 30 20.43 3.06 -16.62
N ILE A 31 20.03 3.51 -15.43
CA ILE A 31 20.12 4.92 -15.01
C ILE A 31 20.56 4.98 -13.55
N ALA A 32 21.67 5.66 -13.27
CA ALA A 32 22.20 5.82 -11.92
C ALA A 32 21.23 6.55 -10.96
N PHE A 33 20.32 7.36 -11.51
CA PHE A 33 19.32 8.13 -10.76
C PHE A 33 17.89 7.68 -11.07
N SER A 34 17.68 6.37 -11.20
CA SER A 34 16.35 5.78 -11.45
C SER A 34 15.28 6.25 -10.46
N ALA A 35 15.65 6.45 -9.20
CA ALA A 35 14.75 6.93 -8.15
C ALA A 35 14.17 8.32 -8.42
N ILE A 36 14.92 9.22 -9.09
CA ILE A 36 14.47 10.59 -9.41
C ILE A 36 13.26 10.55 -10.36
N VAL A 37 13.19 9.55 -11.24
CA VAL A 37 12.06 9.37 -12.17
C VAL A 37 10.98 8.49 -11.55
N ALA A 38 11.35 7.43 -10.85
CA ALA A 38 10.41 6.46 -10.29
C ALA A 38 9.53 7.02 -9.15
N LEU A 39 10.07 7.93 -8.33
CA LEU A 39 9.31 8.55 -7.23
C LEU A 39 8.16 9.43 -7.72
N PRO A 40 8.36 10.43 -8.61
CA PRO A 40 7.27 11.23 -9.16
C PRO A 40 6.23 10.39 -9.89
N VAL A 41 6.65 9.43 -10.70
CA VAL A 41 5.72 8.57 -11.47
C VAL A 41 4.88 7.72 -10.52
N GLY A 42 5.49 7.12 -9.50
CA GLY A 42 4.75 6.43 -8.47
C GLY A 42 3.78 7.35 -7.72
N ALA A 43 4.17 8.60 -7.44
CA ALA A 43 3.31 9.55 -6.72
C ALA A 43 2.06 9.91 -7.53
N VAL A 44 2.22 10.14 -8.84
CA VAL A 44 1.09 10.38 -9.75
C VAL A 44 0.20 9.14 -9.83
N ALA A 45 0.78 7.95 -10.02
CA ALA A 45 0.02 6.70 -10.08
C ALA A 45 -0.77 6.43 -8.80
N GLY A 46 -0.13 6.59 -7.64
CA GLY A 46 -0.76 6.46 -6.33
C GLY A 46 -1.88 7.47 -6.11
N GLY A 47 -1.66 8.74 -6.51
CA GLY A 47 -2.69 9.77 -6.45
C GLY A 47 -3.90 9.45 -7.32
N VAL A 48 -3.68 9.00 -8.56
CA VAL A 48 -4.75 8.57 -9.47
C VAL A 48 -5.55 7.42 -8.88
N VAL A 49 -4.89 6.38 -8.36
CA VAL A 49 -5.57 5.23 -7.74
C VAL A 49 -6.30 5.63 -6.46
N ALA A 50 -5.76 6.52 -5.64
CA ALA A 50 -6.45 7.04 -4.46
C ALA A 50 -7.74 7.76 -4.84
N VAL A 51 -7.69 8.64 -5.85
CA VAL A 51 -8.86 9.37 -6.35
C VAL A 51 -9.90 8.43 -6.95
N LEU A 52 -9.48 7.47 -7.79
CA LEU A 52 -10.38 6.47 -8.36
C LEU A 52 -11.02 5.59 -7.29
N THR A 53 -10.24 5.16 -6.29
CA THR A 53 -10.74 4.41 -5.15
C THR A 53 -11.75 5.24 -4.39
N TRP A 54 -11.45 6.50 -4.08
CA TRP A 54 -12.38 7.38 -3.38
C TRP A 54 -13.70 7.60 -4.11
N LEU A 55 -13.65 7.70 -5.45
CA LEU A 55 -14.82 7.91 -6.28
C LEU A 55 -15.66 6.63 -6.42
N ARG A 56 -15.03 5.45 -6.59
CA ARG A 56 -15.72 4.17 -6.83
C ARG A 56 -16.00 3.33 -5.59
N PHE A 57 -15.40 3.62 -4.43
CA PHE A 57 -15.61 2.87 -3.20
C PHE A 57 -17.09 2.64 -2.82
N PRO A 58 -18.02 3.61 -2.99
CA PRO A 58 -19.42 3.39 -2.66
C PRO A 58 -20.20 2.59 -3.71
N ASP A 59 -19.69 2.45 -4.94
CA ASP A 59 -20.45 1.91 -6.07
C ASP A 59 -20.41 0.37 -6.16
N ASP A 60 -19.40 -0.27 -5.56
CA ASP A 60 -19.18 -1.72 -5.70
C ASP A 60 -18.81 -2.37 -4.35
N PRO A 61 -19.79 -2.97 -3.63
CA PRO A 61 -19.57 -3.67 -2.37
C PRO A 61 -18.58 -4.84 -2.48
N ASP A 62 -18.54 -5.51 -3.64
CA ASP A 62 -17.71 -6.70 -3.86
C ASP A 62 -16.23 -6.33 -4.02
N SER A 63 -15.93 -5.09 -4.38
CA SER A 63 -14.56 -4.59 -4.51
C SER A 63 -13.90 -4.22 -3.16
N ARG A 64 -14.69 -4.01 -2.11
CA ARG A 64 -14.22 -3.52 -0.79
C ARG A 64 -13.17 -4.42 -0.11
N PRO A 65 -13.29 -5.76 -0.10
CA PRO A 65 -12.28 -6.63 0.49
C PRO A 65 -10.92 -6.47 -0.19
N ALA A 66 -10.91 -6.37 -1.53
CA ALA A 66 -9.69 -6.18 -2.30
C ALA A 66 -9.05 -4.81 -2.04
N LEU A 67 -9.86 -3.74 -1.98
CA LEU A 67 -9.37 -2.38 -1.72
C LEU A 67 -8.81 -2.24 -0.31
N LEU A 68 -9.51 -2.76 0.71
CA LEU A 68 -9.06 -2.69 2.11
C LEU A 68 -7.88 -3.62 2.39
N GLY A 69 -7.86 -4.82 1.81
CA GLY A 69 -6.72 -5.72 1.87
C GLY A 69 -5.48 -5.12 1.20
N GLY A 70 -5.64 -4.53 0.02
CA GLY A 70 -4.57 -3.78 -0.65
C GLY A 70 -4.05 -2.62 0.20
N ALA A 71 -4.96 -1.81 0.74
CA ALA A 71 -4.61 -0.68 1.61
C ALA A 71 -3.75 -1.08 2.81
N ALA A 72 -4.08 -2.20 3.44
CA ALA A 72 -3.34 -2.72 4.59
C ALA A 72 -1.88 -3.07 4.27
N ILE A 73 -1.60 -3.53 3.05
CA ILE A 73 -0.22 -3.82 2.58
C ILE A 73 0.60 -2.53 2.62
N GLY A 74 0.10 -1.46 1.99
CA GLY A 74 0.79 -0.18 1.94
C GLY A 74 1.08 0.39 3.32
N TYR A 75 0.07 0.41 4.21
CA TYR A 75 0.24 0.89 5.58
C TYR A 75 1.27 0.08 6.37
N THR A 76 1.28 -1.24 6.19
CA THR A 76 2.23 -2.11 6.88
C THR A 76 3.66 -1.83 6.43
N VAL A 77 3.89 -1.71 5.12
CA VAL A 77 5.23 -1.40 4.57
C VAL A 77 5.70 -0.04 5.06
N LEU A 78 4.85 0.98 4.97
CA LEU A 78 5.21 2.34 5.40
C LEU A 78 5.47 2.41 6.91
N GLY A 79 4.60 1.79 7.71
CA GLY A 79 4.75 1.71 9.16
C GLY A 79 6.04 1.01 9.56
N GLY A 80 6.36 -0.13 8.93
CA GLY A 80 7.60 -0.85 9.18
C GLY A 80 8.85 -0.04 8.84
N LEU A 81 8.85 0.65 7.70
CA LEU A 81 9.95 1.54 7.30
C LEU A 81 10.12 2.72 8.27
N LEU A 82 9.01 3.33 8.69
CA LEU A 82 9.02 4.42 9.69
C LEU A 82 9.60 3.97 11.02
N VAL A 83 9.24 2.76 11.48
CA VAL A 83 9.79 2.19 12.71
C VAL A 83 11.30 1.95 12.58
N GLN A 84 11.77 1.37 11.48
CA GLN A 84 13.22 1.19 11.24
C GLN A 84 13.98 2.52 11.14
N TYR A 85 13.34 3.55 10.58
CA TYR A 85 13.92 4.88 10.47
C TYR A 85 14.05 5.55 11.85
N ALA A 86 12.95 5.59 12.62
CA ALA A 86 12.82 6.31 13.87
C ALA A 86 13.49 5.61 15.06
N VAL A 87 13.53 4.27 15.05
CA VAL A 87 14.07 3.46 16.14
C VAL A 87 15.36 2.78 15.67
N PRO A 88 16.55 3.26 16.08
CA PRO A 88 17.82 2.67 15.66
C PRO A 88 17.95 1.18 16.02
N ALA A 89 17.39 0.76 17.16
CA ALA A 89 17.37 -0.65 17.59
C ALA A 89 16.49 -1.54 16.71
N ALA A 90 15.58 -0.96 15.92
CA ALA A 90 14.76 -1.71 14.98
C ALA A 90 15.45 -1.90 13.62
N ARG A 91 16.59 -1.23 13.37
CA ARG A 91 17.39 -1.41 12.15
C ARG A 91 17.98 -2.81 12.16
N GLY A 92 17.53 -3.64 11.23
CA GLY A 92 17.93 -5.05 11.13
C GLY A 92 16.95 -6.06 11.73
N LEU A 93 15.83 -5.63 12.33
CA LEU A 93 14.76 -6.55 12.75
C LEU A 93 14.09 -7.25 11.56
N PHE A 94 13.96 -6.54 10.44
CA PHE A 94 13.34 -7.06 9.23
C PHE A 94 14.18 -6.67 8.02
N ASP A 95 14.62 -7.67 7.26
CA ASP A 95 15.05 -7.43 5.88
C ASP A 95 13.85 -7.02 5.02
N LEU A 96 14.10 -6.35 3.89
CA LEU A 96 13.06 -5.84 3.00
C LEU A 96 12.11 -6.97 2.56
N GLN A 97 12.66 -8.16 2.30
CA GLN A 97 11.89 -9.36 1.96
C GLN A 97 10.96 -9.80 3.09
N GLY A 98 11.44 -9.77 4.33
CA GLY A 98 10.65 -10.11 5.52
C GLY A 98 9.50 -9.13 5.73
N LEU A 99 9.76 -7.83 5.56
CA LEU A 99 8.73 -6.79 5.68
C LEU A 99 7.64 -6.95 4.63
N LEU A 100 8.00 -7.26 3.38
CA LEU A 100 7.04 -7.51 2.30
C LEU A 100 6.22 -8.79 2.57
N GLY A 101 6.83 -9.83 3.11
CA GLY A 101 6.12 -11.04 3.53
C GLY A 101 5.08 -10.75 4.61
N ILE A 102 5.45 -9.99 5.64
CA ILE A 102 4.53 -9.56 6.71
C ILE A 102 3.40 -8.71 6.14
N ALA A 103 3.71 -7.76 5.27
CA ALA A 103 2.71 -6.92 4.62
C ALA A 103 1.73 -7.74 3.78
N GLY A 104 2.21 -8.74 3.04
CA GLY A 104 1.36 -9.67 2.30
C GLY A 104 0.42 -10.46 3.21
N VAL A 105 0.93 -11.02 4.32
CA VAL A 105 0.10 -11.75 5.30
C VAL A 105 -0.96 -10.83 5.90
N ILE A 106 -0.59 -9.62 6.32
CA ILE A 106 -1.55 -8.66 6.88
C ILE A 106 -2.60 -8.26 5.84
N GLY A 107 -2.20 -8.04 4.59
CA GLY A 107 -3.12 -7.76 3.49
C GLY A 107 -4.15 -8.88 3.28
N VAL A 108 -3.70 -10.13 3.29
CA VAL A 108 -4.57 -11.32 3.19
C VAL A 108 -5.50 -11.42 4.39
N VAL A 109 -5.00 -11.22 5.61
CA VAL A 109 -5.83 -11.26 6.83
C VAL A 109 -6.91 -10.19 6.78
N VAL A 110 -6.59 -8.97 6.35
CA VAL A 110 -7.57 -7.88 6.22
C VAL A 110 -8.56 -8.18 5.11
N PHE A 111 -8.11 -8.67 3.95
CA PHE A 111 -8.98 -9.11 2.88
C PHE A 111 -10.01 -10.14 3.37
N LEU A 112 -9.54 -11.19 4.06
CA LEU A 112 -10.40 -12.24 4.60
C LEU A 112 -11.34 -11.72 5.69
N ALA A 113 -10.87 -10.81 6.55
CA ALA A 113 -11.70 -10.22 7.59
C ALA A 113 -12.86 -9.40 7.01
N VAL A 114 -12.59 -8.59 5.97
CA VAL A 114 -13.62 -7.80 5.28
C VAL A 114 -14.56 -8.71 4.49
N TRP A 115 -14.03 -9.71 3.80
CA TRP A 115 -14.83 -10.70 3.08
C TRP A 115 -15.76 -11.48 4.02
N ARG A 116 -15.28 -11.84 5.21
CA ARG A 116 -16.03 -12.64 6.19
C ARG A 116 -17.06 -11.83 6.99
N PHE A 117 -16.82 -10.53 7.18
CA PHE A 117 -17.63 -9.64 8.02
C PHE A 117 -17.89 -8.27 7.33
N PRO A 118 -18.58 -8.24 6.18
CA PRO A 118 -18.78 -7.00 5.41
C PRO A 118 -19.54 -5.93 6.21
N GLU A 119 -20.48 -6.36 7.05
CA GLU A 119 -21.38 -5.52 7.87
C GLU A 119 -20.65 -4.61 8.87
N ARG A 120 -19.38 -4.93 9.20
CA ARG A 120 -18.55 -4.13 10.12
C ARG A 120 -17.81 -2.99 9.41
N PHE A 121 -17.82 -2.96 8.08
CA PHE A 121 -17.01 -2.06 7.25
C PHE A 121 -17.86 -1.18 6.32
N ASP A 122 -19.17 -1.07 6.55
CA ASP A 122 -20.13 -0.31 5.74
C ASP A 122 -20.11 1.22 5.95
N GLY A 123 -19.21 1.74 6.80
CA GLY A 123 -19.19 3.15 7.24
C GLY A 123 -18.42 4.14 6.37
#